data_AF-A0A2M4C6B5-F1
#
_entry.id   AF-A0A2M4C6B5-F1
#
_cell.length_a   1.000
_cell.length_b   1.000
_cell.length_c   1.000
_cell.angle_alpha   90.00
_cell.angle_beta   90.00
_cell.angle_gamma   90.00
#
_symmetry.space_group_name_H-M   'P 1'
#
loop_
_entity.id
_entity.type
_entity.pdbx_description
1 polymer ?
#
loop_
_entity_poly.entity_id
_entity_poly.type
_entity_poly.pdbx_seq_one_letter_code
_entity_poly.pdbx_strand_id
1 'polypeptide(L)'
;MRYTLHSRVRLLKWFTVLLLYCVEANNVPLCFEQESVDITDGTVDSDGTVEYHGVRYSSSQYFQDGNIRRGCICLVRQCIHVCEVHNITRVEMTELYANVSDASGKNSHKINLAADNRFHLILGEPHCEGDWSLLEQVHVNITSVSIRLEVST
;
A
#
# COMPACT_ATOMS: atom_id res chain seq x y z
N MET A 1 38.05 41.77 -30.74
CA MET A 1 37.68 40.35 -30.50
C MET A 1 37.95 39.92 -29.04
N ARG A 2 37.35 40.57 -28.04
CA ARG A 2 37.53 40.20 -26.60
C ARG A 2 36.21 39.90 -25.85
N TYR A 3 35.07 40.19 -26.46
CA TYR A 3 33.75 40.10 -25.81
C TYR A 3 33.11 38.70 -25.87
N THR A 4 33.54 37.83 -26.79
CA THR A 4 32.97 36.49 -26.97
C THR A 4 33.45 35.48 -25.91
N LEU A 5 34.65 35.67 -25.36
CA LEU A 5 35.23 34.77 -24.35
C LEU A 5 34.53 34.89 -22.99
N HIS A 6 34.15 36.12 -22.60
CA HIS A 6 33.57 36.40 -21.28
C HIS A 6 32.14 35.90 -21.12
N SER A 7 31.39 35.84 -22.22
CA SER A 7 30.01 35.34 -22.26
C SER A 7 29.94 33.82 -22.06
N ARG A 8 30.87 33.08 -22.69
CA ARG A 8 30.94 31.61 -22.58
C ARG A 8 31.28 31.13 -21.16
N VAL A 9 32.15 31.85 -20.45
CA VAL A 9 32.54 31.52 -19.06
C VAL A 9 31.39 31.77 -18.07
N ARG A 10 30.56 32.80 -18.30
CA ARG A 10 29.35 33.02 -17.49
C ARG A 10 28.34 31.90 -17.71
N LEU A 11 28.02 31.56 -18.96
CA LEU A 11 27.11 30.45 -19.29
C LEU A 11 27.56 29.12 -18.68
N LEU A 12 28.86 28.83 -18.69
CA LEU A 12 29.40 27.61 -18.08
C LEU A 12 29.18 27.58 -16.56
N LYS A 13 29.39 28.71 -15.87
CA LYS A 13 29.15 28.83 -14.42
C LYS A 13 27.67 28.61 -14.06
N TRP A 14 26.76 29.18 -14.84
CA TRP A 14 25.32 28.98 -14.63
C TRP A 14 24.90 27.53 -14.87
N PHE A 15 25.45 26.87 -15.90
CA PHE A 15 25.23 25.43 -16.15
C PHE A 15 25.77 24.54 -15.03
N THR A 16 26.96 24.83 -14.49
CA THR A 16 27.52 24.06 -13.35
C THR A 16 26.72 24.24 -12.07
N VAL A 17 26.15 25.43 -11.81
CA VAL A 17 25.27 25.66 -10.67
C VAL A 17 23.94 24.92 -10.85
N LEU A 18 23.41 24.85 -12.08
CA LEU A 18 22.19 24.09 -12.37
C LEU A 18 22.38 22.58 -12.22
N LEU A 19 23.53 22.04 -12.63
CA LEU A 19 23.86 20.60 -12.50
C LEU A 19 24.15 20.16 -11.06
N LEU A 20 24.62 21.06 -10.19
CA LEU A 20 24.79 20.80 -8.75
C LEU A 20 23.47 20.84 -7.97
N TYR A 21 22.37 21.28 -8.61
CA TYR A 21 21.00 21.23 -8.11
C TYR A 21 20.24 19.98 -8.58
N CYS A 22 20.96 18.92 -9.00
CA CYS A 22 20.37 17.59 -9.09
C CYS A 22 20.03 17.11 -7.67
N VAL A 23 18.85 17.55 -7.21
CA VAL A 23 18.18 17.08 -6.01
C VAL A 23 18.24 15.55 -6.02
N GLU A 24 18.81 14.99 -4.97
CA GLU A 24 18.73 13.56 -4.68
C GLU A 24 17.25 13.20 -4.73
N ALA A 25 16.87 12.41 -5.76
CA ALA A 25 15.51 11.92 -5.89
C ALA A 25 15.29 10.94 -4.75
N ASN A 26 14.90 11.48 -3.59
CA ASN A 26 14.41 10.67 -2.48
C ASN A 26 13.19 9.93 -3.02
N ASN A 27 13.29 8.60 -3.11
CA ASN A 27 12.18 7.75 -3.48
C ASN A 27 11.08 7.98 -2.45
N VAL A 28 10.09 8.81 -2.79
CA VAL A 28 8.92 9.01 -1.95
C VAL A 28 8.22 7.66 -1.86
N PRO A 29 7.99 7.13 -0.64
CA PRO A 29 7.31 5.85 -0.48
C PRO A 29 5.93 5.94 -1.13
N LEU A 30 5.61 4.93 -1.95
CA LEU A 30 4.34 4.89 -2.70
C LEU A 30 3.14 4.59 -1.79
N CYS A 31 3.35 3.80 -0.74
CA CYS A 31 2.37 3.46 0.27
C CYS A 31 3.05 3.34 1.64
N PHE A 32 2.24 3.29 2.69
CA PHE A 32 2.75 3.07 4.04
C PHE A 32 3.32 1.65 4.18
N GLU A 33 4.21 1.45 5.14
CA GLU A 33 4.82 0.15 5.42
C GLU A 33 3.75 -0.93 5.69
N GLN A 34 2.69 -0.58 6.42
CA GLN A 34 1.58 -1.47 6.77
C GLN A 34 0.76 -1.92 5.55
N GLU A 35 0.78 -1.13 4.48
CA GLU A 35 0.11 -1.40 3.20
C GLU A 35 1.06 -2.02 2.17
N SER A 36 2.28 -2.34 2.59
CA SER A 36 3.33 -2.89 1.76
C SER A 36 3.69 -4.31 2.18
N VAL A 37 4.17 -5.10 1.22
CA VAL A 37 4.80 -6.40 1.47
C VAL A 37 6.16 -6.44 0.80
N ASP A 38 7.11 -7.14 1.41
CA ASP A 38 8.41 -7.39 0.78
C ASP A 38 8.22 -8.36 -0.39
N ILE A 39 8.52 -7.88 -1.59
CA ILE A 39 8.45 -8.64 -2.85
C ILE A 39 9.84 -8.82 -3.48
N THR A 40 10.91 -8.66 -2.69
CA THR A 40 12.30 -8.74 -3.17
C THR A 40 12.58 -10.11 -3.81
N ASP A 41 12.06 -11.18 -3.21
CA ASP A 41 12.19 -12.56 -3.71
C ASP A 41 11.13 -12.91 -4.79
N GLY A 42 10.40 -11.91 -5.31
CA GLY A 42 9.45 -12.08 -6.40
C GLY A 42 10.10 -12.33 -7.75
N THR A 43 9.39 -13.03 -8.64
CA THR A 43 9.83 -13.26 -10.02
C THR A 43 9.54 -12.02 -10.86
N VAL A 44 10.56 -11.50 -11.53
CA VAL A 44 10.42 -10.31 -12.40
C VAL A 44 10.23 -10.74 -13.84
N ASP A 45 9.13 -10.30 -14.45
CA ASP A 45 8.82 -10.52 -15.87
C ASP A 45 9.56 -9.51 -16.77
N SER A 46 9.61 -9.79 -18.07
CA SER A 46 10.31 -8.94 -19.04
C SER A 46 9.74 -7.52 -19.17
N ASP A 47 8.49 -7.33 -18.77
CA ASP A 47 7.79 -6.03 -18.77
C ASP A 47 8.00 -5.24 -17.47
N GLY A 48 8.77 -5.78 -16.52
CA GLY A 48 9.00 -5.19 -15.20
C GLY A 48 7.90 -5.49 -14.18
N THR A 49 6.88 -6.30 -14.53
CA THR A 49 5.92 -6.81 -13.55
C THR A 49 6.64 -7.74 -12.58
N VAL A 50 6.27 -7.69 -11.30
CA VAL A 50 6.79 -8.61 -10.28
C VAL A 50 5.68 -9.53 -9.81
N GLU A 51 5.90 -10.83 -9.84
CA GLU A 51 5.00 -11.84 -9.28
C GLU A 51 5.54 -12.37 -7.95
N TYR A 52 4.76 -12.26 -6.88
CA TYR A 52 5.12 -12.74 -5.55
C TYR A 52 3.91 -13.37 -4.87
N HIS A 53 4.04 -14.63 -4.43
CA HIS A 53 2.96 -15.44 -3.85
C HIS A 53 1.62 -15.38 -4.62
N GLY A 54 1.68 -15.43 -5.95
CA GLY A 54 0.50 -15.40 -6.82
C GLY A 54 -0.17 -14.02 -6.96
N VAL A 55 0.49 -12.95 -6.50
CA VAL A 55 0.08 -11.56 -6.73
C VAL A 55 1.04 -10.91 -7.72
N ARG A 56 0.48 -10.23 -8.73
CA ARG A 56 1.26 -9.51 -9.75
C ARG A 56 1.20 -8.01 -9.49
N TYR A 57 2.37 -7.38 -9.44
CA TYR A 57 2.55 -5.95 -9.20
C TYR A 57 3.14 -5.30 -10.45
N SER A 58 2.44 -4.33 -11.03
CA SER A 58 3.02 -3.50 -12.09
C SER A 58 4.09 -2.56 -11.51
N SER A 59 4.91 -1.96 -12.38
CA SER A 59 5.94 -0.99 -11.98
C SER A 59 5.40 0.25 -11.24
N SER A 60 4.08 0.50 -11.31
CA SER A 60 3.41 1.58 -10.57
C SER A 60 2.84 1.15 -9.22
N GLN A 61 3.02 -0.11 -8.83
CA GLN A 61 2.47 -0.71 -7.61
C GLN A 61 3.55 -1.21 -6.65
N TYR A 62 4.82 -0.95 -6.95
CA TYR A 62 5.92 -1.23 -6.04
C TYR A 62 6.96 -0.11 -6.10
N PHE A 63 7.78 -0.02 -5.06
CA PHE A 63 8.87 0.95 -4.97
C PHE A 63 10.08 0.31 -4.29
N GLN A 64 11.24 0.96 -4.44
CA GLN A 64 12.47 0.54 -3.80
C GLN A 64 12.66 1.32 -2.49
N ASP A 65 12.75 0.59 -1.38
CA ASP A 65 13.01 1.10 -0.03
C ASP A 65 14.34 0.55 0.47
N GLY A 66 15.43 1.29 0.22
CA GLY A 66 16.78 0.79 0.43
C GLY A 66 17.06 -0.47 -0.40
N ASN A 67 17.36 -1.58 0.26
CA ASN A 67 17.60 -2.88 -0.39
C ASN A 67 16.33 -3.72 -0.56
N ILE A 68 15.19 -3.26 -0.06
CA ILE A 68 13.93 -3.99 -0.07
C ILE A 68 13.06 -3.47 -1.21
N ARG A 69 12.54 -4.37 -2.04
CA ARG A 69 11.48 -4.04 -2.99
C ARG A 69 10.14 -4.21 -2.30
N ARG A 70 9.42 -3.12 -2.09
CA ARG A 70 8.11 -3.12 -1.41
C ARG A 70 6.98 -3.03 -2.43
N GLY A 71 6.10 -4.02 -2.44
CA GLY A 71 4.86 -4.03 -3.22
C GLY A 71 3.69 -3.49 -2.41
N CYS A 72 3.02 -2.47 -2.92
CA CYS A 72 1.83 -1.87 -2.31
C CYS A 72 0.60 -2.74 -2.58
N ILE A 73 0.35 -3.67 -1.66
CA ILE A 73 -0.68 -4.70 -1.83
C ILE A 73 -2.10 -4.11 -1.86
N CYS A 74 -2.33 -2.97 -1.21
CA CYS A 74 -3.62 -2.27 -1.21
C CYS A 74 -3.99 -1.64 -2.56
N LEU A 75 -3.00 -1.46 -3.46
CA LEU A 75 -3.24 -1.05 -4.84
C LEU A 75 -3.60 -2.24 -5.76
N VAL A 76 -3.52 -3.48 -5.24
CA VAL A 76 -3.79 -4.73 -5.97
C VAL A 76 -4.99 -5.48 -5.38
N ARG A 77 -5.17 -5.40 -4.06
CA ARG A 77 -6.24 -6.05 -3.28
C ARG A 77 -6.94 -5.04 -2.41
N GLN A 78 -8.15 -5.36 -1.96
CA GLN A 78 -8.86 -4.52 -1.00
C GLN A 78 -8.27 -4.74 0.40
N CYS A 79 -7.63 -3.71 0.93
CA CYS A 79 -7.07 -3.74 2.28
C CYS A 79 -8.14 -3.46 3.33
N ILE A 80 -8.10 -4.23 4.41
CA ILE A 80 -9.00 -4.11 5.54
C ILE A 80 -8.16 -4.00 6.80
N HIS A 81 -8.28 -2.88 7.51
CA HIS A 81 -7.70 -2.71 8.83
C HIS A 81 -8.51 -3.50 9.84
N VAL A 82 -7.84 -4.31 10.65
CA VAL A 82 -8.45 -5.11 11.70
C VAL A 82 -8.02 -4.52 13.04
N CYS A 83 -8.94 -3.81 13.70
CA CYS A 83 -8.71 -3.28 15.04
C CYS A 83 -9.06 -4.35 16.07
N GLU A 84 -8.23 -4.45 17.11
CA GLU A 84 -8.44 -5.31 18.28
C GLU A 84 -8.40 -6.82 17.97
N VAL A 85 -7.19 -7.39 18.05
CA VAL A 85 -7.06 -8.81 18.38
C VAL A 85 -5.94 -9.00 19.40
N HIS A 86 -6.28 -8.97 20.70
CA HIS A 86 -5.33 -9.40 21.73
C HIS A 86 -4.88 -10.84 21.40
N ASN A 87 -3.55 -11.01 21.25
CA ASN A 87 -2.87 -12.30 21.06
C ASN A 87 -3.10 -13.06 19.74
N ILE A 88 -3.51 -12.43 18.64
CA ILE A 88 -3.52 -13.10 17.33
C ILE A 88 -2.49 -12.45 16.42
N THR A 89 -1.47 -13.23 16.07
CA THR A 89 -0.50 -12.86 15.04
C THR A 89 -1.11 -13.07 13.66
N ARG A 90 -0.55 -12.40 12.64
CA ARG A 90 -0.92 -12.60 11.22
C ARG A 90 -0.86 -14.07 10.78
N VAL A 91 -0.03 -14.85 11.44
CA VAL A 91 0.19 -16.28 11.18
C VAL A 91 -0.96 -17.15 11.70
N GLU A 92 -1.70 -16.67 12.70
CA GLU A 92 -2.75 -17.43 13.39
C GLU A 92 -4.16 -17.14 12.87
N MET A 93 -4.34 -16.02 12.15
CA MET A 93 -5.66 -15.65 11.62
C MET A 93 -5.92 -16.29 10.26
N THR A 94 -6.24 -17.59 10.26
CA THR A 94 -6.64 -18.33 9.06
C THR A 94 -8.12 -18.16 8.70
N GLU A 95 -8.93 -17.73 9.66
CA GLU A 95 -10.38 -17.60 9.51
C GLU A 95 -10.87 -16.28 10.12
N LEU A 96 -11.40 -15.40 9.26
CA LEU A 96 -12.09 -14.18 9.67
C LEU A 96 -13.35 -14.02 8.84
N TYR A 97 -14.51 -14.32 9.42
CA TYR A 97 -15.76 -14.30 8.67
C TYR A 97 -16.52 -12.99 8.83
N ALA A 98 -16.96 -12.41 7.72
CA ALA A 98 -17.80 -11.21 7.68
C ALA A 98 -18.98 -11.40 6.72
N ASN A 99 -20.10 -10.74 7.01
CA ASN A 99 -21.20 -10.63 6.05
C ASN A 99 -20.93 -9.42 5.16
N VAL A 100 -20.66 -9.66 3.88
CA VAL A 100 -20.45 -8.61 2.89
C VAL A 100 -21.74 -8.43 2.12
N SER A 101 -22.23 -7.20 2.06
CA SER A 101 -23.36 -6.86 1.19
C SER A 101 -22.92 -6.10 -0.05
N ASP A 102 -23.70 -6.22 -1.11
CA ASP A 102 -23.55 -5.34 -2.27
C ASP A 102 -23.86 -3.88 -1.93
N ALA A 103 -23.58 -2.98 -2.88
CA ALA A 103 -23.85 -1.54 -2.73
C ALA A 103 -25.32 -1.21 -2.41
N SER A 104 -26.25 -2.12 -2.70
CA SER A 104 -27.67 -1.96 -2.41
C SER A 104 -28.07 -2.41 -0.99
N GLY A 105 -27.15 -3.08 -0.27
CA GLY A 105 -27.38 -3.63 1.05
C GLY A 105 -28.28 -4.88 1.08
N LYS A 106 -28.82 -5.30 -0.06
CA LYS A 106 -29.85 -6.35 -0.13
C LYS A 106 -29.28 -7.77 -0.24
N ASN A 107 -28.09 -7.91 -0.81
CA ASN A 107 -27.47 -9.21 -1.03
C ASN A 107 -26.29 -9.41 -0.09
N SER A 108 -26.57 -9.94 1.10
CA SER A 108 -25.55 -10.22 2.12
C SER A 108 -25.10 -11.67 2.07
N HIS A 109 -23.79 -11.89 2.07
CA HIS A 109 -23.19 -13.22 2.07
C HIS A 109 -22.00 -13.30 3.01
N LYS A 110 -21.89 -14.43 3.71
CA LYS A 110 -20.79 -14.69 4.64
C LYS A 110 -19.54 -15.11 3.87
N ILE A 111 -18.44 -14.38 4.03
CA ILE A 111 -17.14 -14.64 3.40
C ILE A 111 -16.06 -14.75 4.47
N ASN A 112 -15.09 -15.65 4.27
CA ASN A 112 -13.84 -15.65 5.04
C ASN A 112 -12.85 -14.65 4.41
N LEU A 113 -12.73 -13.46 4.99
CA LEU A 113 -11.84 -12.39 4.56
C LEU A 113 -10.36 -12.77 4.63
N ALA A 114 -9.98 -13.67 5.55
CA ALA A 114 -8.58 -14.11 5.69
C ALA A 114 -8.15 -15.09 4.58
N ALA A 115 -9.10 -15.89 4.06
CA ALA A 115 -8.83 -16.89 3.03
C ALA A 115 -9.13 -16.41 1.60
N ASP A 116 -9.93 -15.36 1.44
CA ASP A 116 -10.31 -14.82 0.13
C ASP A 116 -9.19 -13.92 -0.42
N ASN A 117 -8.72 -14.25 -1.64
CA ASN A 117 -7.58 -13.58 -2.27
C ASN A 117 -7.87 -12.13 -2.70
N ARG A 118 -9.12 -11.69 -2.65
CA ARG A 118 -9.51 -10.30 -2.95
C ARG A 118 -9.13 -9.35 -1.83
N PHE A 119 -8.94 -9.86 -0.61
CA PHE A 119 -8.69 -9.03 0.56
C PHE A 119 -7.24 -9.17 1.06
N HIS A 120 -6.81 -8.14 1.77
CA HIS A 120 -5.57 -8.14 2.53
C HIS A 120 -5.85 -7.57 3.92
N LEU A 121 -5.58 -8.35 4.97
CA LEU A 121 -5.80 -7.90 6.33
C LEU A 121 -4.55 -7.15 6.82
N ILE A 122 -4.74 -5.89 7.21
CA ILE A 122 -3.74 -5.07 7.87
C ILE A 122 -3.98 -5.19 9.38
N LEU A 123 -3.01 -5.77 10.07
CA LEU A 123 -3.01 -5.89 11.53
C LEU A 123 -2.15 -4.78 12.11
N GLY A 124 -2.75 -3.93 12.94
CA GLY A 124 -2.03 -2.89 13.64
C GLY A 124 -2.94 -1.80 14.19
N GLU A 125 -2.44 -1.08 15.19
CA GLU A 125 -3.04 0.17 15.68
C GLU A 125 -2.50 1.34 14.86
N PRO A 126 -3.34 2.04 14.10
CA PRO A 126 -3.08 3.45 13.86
C PRO A 126 -3.86 4.28 14.88
N HIS A 127 -5.19 4.14 14.99
CA HIS A 127 -6.04 4.96 15.86
C HIS A 127 -7.32 4.23 16.30
N CYS A 128 -7.21 3.23 17.18
CA CYS A 128 -8.38 2.54 17.73
C CYS A 128 -9.16 3.37 18.78
N GLU A 129 -8.65 4.52 19.21
CA GLU A 129 -9.30 5.44 20.15
C GLU A 129 -10.11 6.52 19.42
N GLY A 130 -11.43 6.35 19.40
CA GLY A 130 -12.37 7.36 18.91
C GLY A 130 -13.81 6.89 19.08
N ASP A 131 -14.73 7.83 19.33
CA ASP A 131 -16.18 7.61 19.29
C ASP A 131 -16.61 7.49 17.82
N TRP A 132 -16.21 6.40 17.19
CA TRP A 132 -16.63 6.12 15.83
C TRP A 132 -18.04 5.58 15.92
N SER A 133 -19.00 6.35 15.43
CA SER A 133 -20.28 5.83 14.99
C SER A 133 -20.02 4.50 14.29
N LEU A 134 -20.72 3.44 14.73
CA LEU A 134 -20.92 2.24 13.94
C LEU A 134 -20.98 2.65 12.47
N LEU A 135 -20.19 2.01 11.60
CA LEU A 135 -20.36 2.13 10.16
C LEU A 135 -21.72 1.54 9.78
N GLU A 136 -22.77 2.25 10.17
CA GLU A 136 -24.09 2.21 9.59
C GLU A 136 -23.93 2.98 8.28
N GLN A 137 -23.82 2.23 7.17
CA GLN A 137 -23.43 2.62 5.80
C GLN A 137 -21.94 2.36 5.52
N VAL A 138 -21.49 1.20 5.03
CA VAL A 138 -22.06 0.32 4.00
C VAL A 138 -21.91 -1.14 4.45
N HIS A 139 -23.00 -1.67 5.03
CA HIS A 139 -23.34 -3.09 5.17
C HIS A 139 -22.20 -4.12 5.20
N VAL A 140 -21.35 -4.08 6.23
CA VAL A 140 -20.58 -5.26 6.66
C VAL A 140 -20.94 -5.56 8.12
N ASN A 141 -21.91 -6.44 8.35
CA ASN A 141 -22.33 -6.82 9.70
C ASN A 141 -21.53 -8.06 10.14
N ILE A 142 -20.38 -7.83 10.77
CA ILE A 142 -19.41 -8.87 11.14
C ILE A 142 -19.87 -9.52 12.44
N THR A 143 -20.16 -10.82 12.38
CA THR A 143 -20.51 -11.62 13.56
C THR A 143 -19.33 -12.52 13.91
N SER A 144 -18.27 -11.92 14.45
CA SER A 144 -17.27 -12.63 15.25
C SER A 144 -16.56 -11.61 16.15
N VAL A 145 -16.72 -11.76 17.47
CA VAL A 145 -15.97 -11.10 18.55
C VAL A 145 -15.50 -9.67 18.22
N SER A 146 -16.35 -8.65 18.38
CA SER A 146 -16.02 -7.21 18.34
C SER A 146 -14.84 -6.75 17.44
N ILE A 147 -14.69 -7.31 16.24
CA ILE A 147 -13.64 -6.88 15.32
C ILE A 147 -14.17 -5.69 14.51
N ARG A 148 -13.51 -4.53 14.65
CA ARG A 148 -13.82 -3.32 13.87
C ARG A 148 -12.97 -3.32 12.60
N LEU A 149 -13.64 -3.15 11.44
CA LEU A 149 -13.00 -3.13 10.13
C LEU A 149 -13.11 -1.74 9.48
N GLU A 150 -12.01 -1.27 8.90
CA GLU A 150 -11.97 -0.08 8.04
C GLU A 150 -11.38 -0.45 6.67
N VAL A 151 -12.00 0.04 5.60
CA VAL A 151 -11.53 -0.18 4.23
C VAL A 151 -10.69 1.03 3.82
N SER A 152 -9.39 0.80 3.59
CA SER A 152 -8.50 1.81 2.98
C SER A 152 -8.71 1.78 1.47
N THR A 153 -9.04 2.94 0.86
CA THR A 153 -9.24 3.12 -0.58
C THR A 153 -8.15 3.96 -1.20
#